data_AF-A0A3M1YUQ3-F1
#
_entry.id   AF-A0A3M1YUQ3-F1
#
_cell.length_a   1.000
_cell.length_b   1.000
_cell.length_c   1.000
_cell.angle_alpha   90.00
_cell.angle_beta   90.00
_cell.angle_gamma   90.00
#
_symmetry.space_group_name_H-M   'P 1'
#
loop_
_entity.id
_entity.type
_entity.pdbx_description
1 polymer ?
#
loop_
_entity_poly.entity_id
_entity_poly.type
_entity_poly.pdbx_seq_one_letter_code
_entity_poly.pdbx_strand_id
1 'polypeptide(L)'
;MVKTAPNTENVFNISQPLRYFCHLHLYHSRLSRLYLRVFKDRRQTPSFYLLFTDVGYLDCPINWQGANFCTATHDACLALMVEAGLIDEAVLTLPGAQEALLGATRLYTAQTPHRTVRIIAGGAQLLQQLPPELA
;
A
#
# COMPACT_ATOMS: atom_id res chain seq x y z
N MET A 1 3.05 -13.65 -6.69
CA MET A 1 2.48 -12.51 -5.95
C MET A 1 0.98 -12.75 -5.81
N VAL A 2 0.40 -12.67 -4.61
CA VAL A 2 -1.04 -12.91 -4.40
C VAL A 2 -1.79 -11.65 -4.79
N LYS A 3 -2.68 -11.72 -5.80
CA LYS A 3 -3.55 -10.60 -6.14
C LYS A 3 -4.60 -10.43 -5.04
N THR A 4 -4.57 -9.29 -4.34
CA THR A 4 -5.57 -8.97 -3.33
C THR A 4 -6.89 -8.56 -3.99
N ALA A 5 -8.02 -9.12 -3.55
CA ALA A 5 -9.34 -8.69 -4.00
C ALA A 5 -9.63 -7.25 -3.51
N PRO A 6 -10.44 -6.45 -4.21
CA PRO A 6 -10.94 -5.19 -3.67
C PRO A 6 -11.76 -5.43 -2.39
N ASN A 7 -11.91 -4.40 -1.53
CA ASN A 7 -12.62 -4.47 -0.25
C ASN A 7 -12.13 -5.56 0.72
N THR A 8 -10.89 -6.05 0.55
CA THR A 8 -10.24 -6.92 1.53
C THR A 8 -9.84 -6.13 2.76
N GLU A 9 -10.31 -6.57 3.92
CA GLU A 9 -9.84 -6.08 5.22
C GLU A 9 -8.59 -6.84 5.67
N ASN A 10 -7.70 -6.16 6.39
CA ASN A 10 -6.48 -6.74 6.97
C ASN A 10 -5.72 -7.63 5.96
N VAL A 11 -5.31 -7.03 4.85
CA VAL A 11 -4.69 -7.68 3.67
C VAL A 11 -3.53 -8.61 4.04
N PHE A 12 -2.81 -8.30 5.12
CA PHE A 12 -1.64 -9.05 5.57
C PHE A 12 -1.94 -10.08 6.67
N ASN A 13 -3.21 -10.24 7.08
CA ASN A 13 -3.65 -11.11 8.16
C ASN A 13 -2.88 -10.88 9.48
N ILE A 14 -2.60 -9.61 9.80
CA ILE A 14 -1.86 -9.24 11.00
C ILE A 14 -2.79 -9.34 12.21
N SER A 15 -2.38 -10.09 13.23
CA SER A 15 -3.13 -10.13 14.50
C SER A 15 -2.90 -8.85 15.31
N GLN A 16 -3.97 -8.21 15.79
CA GLN A 16 -3.92 -6.95 16.55
C GLN A 16 -3.14 -5.83 15.80
N PRO A 17 -3.52 -5.49 14.56
CA PRO A 17 -2.73 -4.63 13.69
C PRO A 17 -2.53 -3.20 14.23
N LEU A 18 -3.41 -2.73 15.13
CA LEU A 18 -3.32 -1.41 15.76
C LEU A 18 -2.20 -1.27 16.81
N ARG A 19 -1.58 -2.40 17.23
CA ARG A 19 -0.45 -2.40 18.16
C ARG A 19 0.91 -2.22 17.48
N TYR A 20 0.92 -2.18 16.15
CA TYR A 20 2.14 -2.05 15.39
C TYR A 20 2.42 -0.60 15.01
N PHE A 21 3.69 -0.27 14.90
CA PHE A 21 4.18 0.99 14.34
C PHE A 21 4.80 0.69 12.97
N CYS A 22 4.43 1.49 11.99
CA CYS A 22 4.98 1.44 10.65
C CYS A 22 5.97 2.59 10.46
N HIS A 23 7.07 2.30 9.79
CA HIS A 23 8.09 3.26 9.39
C HIS A 23 8.39 3.08 7.90
N LEU A 24 8.41 4.18 7.15
CA LEU A 24 8.87 4.18 5.77
C LEU A 24 10.37 3.93 5.76
N HIS A 25 10.77 2.71 5.36
CA HIS A 25 12.18 2.30 5.35
C HIS A 25 12.89 2.75 4.08
N LEU A 26 12.33 2.41 2.93
CA LEU A 26 12.94 2.70 1.63
C LEU A 26 11.88 2.80 0.54
N TYR A 27 12.04 3.79 -0.33
CA TYR A 27 11.30 3.88 -1.59
C TYR A 27 12.28 3.86 -2.77
N HIS A 28 12.26 2.77 -3.54
CA HIS A 28 13.11 2.59 -4.72
C HIS A 28 12.36 3.03 -5.98
N SER A 29 12.46 4.32 -6.31
CA SER A 29 11.68 4.95 -7.39
C SER A 29 11.82 4.28 -8.76
N ARG A 30 13.03 3.83 -9.14
CA ARG A 30 13.27 3.15 -10.43
C ARG A 30 12.57 1.80 -10.58
N LEU A 31 12.24 1.16 -9.46
CA LEU A 31 11.56 -0.14 -9.43
C LEU A 31 10.13 -0.02 -8.91
N SER A 32 9.69 1.20 -8.57
CA SER A 32 8.42 1.49 -7.92
C SER A 32 8.15 0.57 -6.72
N ARG A 33 9.15 0.38 -5.86
CA ARG A 33 9.05 -0.48 -4.66
C ARG A 33 9.10 0.32 -3.39
N LEU A 34 8.12 0.11 -2.51
CA LEU A 34 8.06 0.70 -1.18
C LEU A 34 8.23 -0.40 -0.12
N TYR A 35 9.20 -0.21 0.75
CA TYR A 35 9.46 -1.07 1.90
C TYR A 35 9.07 -0.34 3.17
N LEU A 36 8.22 -0.96 3.99
CA LEU A 36 7.88 -0.49 5.33
C LEU A 36 8.47 -1.44 6.37
N ARG A 37 9.08 -0.86 7.41
CA ARG A 37 9.44 -1.57 8.64
C ARG A 37 8.25 -1.57 9.59
N VAL A 38 7.91 -2.73 10.14
CA VAL A 38 6.78 -2.86 11.07
C VAL A 38 7.26 -3.38 12.42
N PHE A 39 7.07 -2.58 13.46
CA PHE A 39 7.49 -2.87 14.83
C PHE A 39 6.29 -3.17 15.70
N LYS A 40 6.38 -4.19 16.55
CA LYS A 40 5.36 -4.44 17.58
C LYS A 40 5.71 -3.64 18.84
N ASP A 41 4.76 -2.84 19.32
CA ASP A 41 4.96 -1.95 20.47
C ASP A 41 6.21 -1.04 20.25
N ARG A 42 6.99 -0.70 21.29
CA ARG A 42 8.17 0.19 21.19
C ARG A 42 9.50 -0.55 20.96
N ARG A 43 9.48 -1.71 20.30
CA ARG A 43 10.71 -2.49 20.04
C ARG A 43 11.56 -1.81 18.97
N GLN A 44 12.89 -1.91 19.10
CA GLN A 44 13.84 -1.37 18.11
C GLN A 44 14.03 -2.28 16.89
N THR A 45 13.72 -3.58 17.01
CA THR A 45 13.83 -4.54 15.91
C THR A 45 12.49 -4.71 15.20
N PRO A 46 12.44 -4.60 13.86
CA PRO A 46 11.22 -4.88 13.10
C PRO A 46 10.73 -6.30 13.38
N SER A 47 9.42 -6.46 13.55
CA SER A 47 8.78 -7.77 13.63
C SER A 47 8.63 -8.40 12.25
N PHE A 48 8.42 -7.58 11.22
CA PHE A 48 8.36 -7.95 9.82
C PHE A 48 8.44 -6.68 8.96
N TYR A 49 8.39 -6.85 7.65
CA TYR A 49 8.37 -5.79 6.66
C TYR A 49 7.15 -5.94 5.75
N LEU A 50 6.71 -4.83 5.18
CA LEU A 50 5.71 -4.83 4.11
C LEU A 50 6.37 -4.30 2.84
N LEU A 51 6.18 -5.02 1.73
CA LEU A 51 6.61 -4.59 0.41
C LEU A 51 5.37 -4.28 -0.42
N PHE A 52 5.33 -3.08 -1.00
CA PHE A 52 4.43 -2.72 -2.08
C PHE A 52 5.23 -2.61 -3.38
N THR A 53 4.70 -3.17 -4.47
CA THR A 53 5.32 -3.15 -5.80
C THR A 53 4.46 -2.36 -6.78
N ASP A 54 5.09 -1.84 -7.84
CA ASP A 54 4.42 -1.05 -8.87
C ASP A 54 3.66 0.14 -8.24
N VAL A 55 4.31 0.78 -7.26
CA VAL A 55 3.76 1.92 -6.52
C VAL A 55 3.66 3.12 -7.47
N GLY A 56 2.42 3.53 -7.76
CA GLY A 56 2.12 4.71 -8.56
C GLY A 56 1.85 5.96 -7.72
N TYR A 57 1.36 5.78 -6.48
CA TYR A 57 1.04 6.89 -5.58
C TYR A 57 1.26 6.48 -4.13
N LEU A 58 1.75 7.42 -3.33
CA LEU A 58 1.97 7.25 -1.90
C LEU A 58 1.65 8.55 -1.17
N ASP A 59 0.73 8.46 -0.22
CA ASP A 59 0.38 9.53 0.70
C ASP A 59 0.34 8.99 2.13
N CYS A 60 1.48 9.11 2.82
CA CYS A 60 1.66 8.63 4.18
C CYS A 60 2.66 9.51 4.96
N PRO A 61 2.56 9.56 6.30
CA PRO A 61 3.66 10.08 7.12
C PRO A 61 4.85 9.10 7.11
N ILE A 62 6.05 9.57 7.45
CA ILE A 62 7.23 8.70 7.59
C ILE A 62 7.03 7.64 8.69
N ASN A 63 6.31 7.99 9.75
CA ASN A 63 6.01 7.13 10.89
C ASN A 63 4.51 7.20 11.22
N TRP A 64 3.90 6.07 11.54
CA TRP A 64 2.55 6.03 12.10
C TRP A 64 2.28 4.78 12.92
N GLN A 65 1.20 4.83 13.70
CA GLN A 65 0.65 3.68 14.40
C GLN A 65 -0.45 3.04 13.57
N GLY A 66 -0.46 1.71 13.54
CA GLY A 66 -1.44 0.88 12.83
C GLY A 66 -0.86 0.27 11.56
N ALA A 67 -0.94 -1.06 11.46
CA ALA A 67 -0.60 -1.83 10.26
C ALA A 67 -1.84 -2.50 9.64
N ASN A 68 -3.05 -1.99 9.93
CA ASN A 68 -4.30 -2.56 9.41
C ASN A 68 -4.56 -2.05 8.00
N PHE A 69 -3.86 -2.61 7.03
CA PHE A 69 -4.07 -2.27 5.63
C PHE A 69 -5.29 -2.99 5.08
N CYS A 70 -6.18 -2.23 4.44
CA CYS A 70 -7.31 -2.71 3.67
C CYS A 70 -7.13 -2.32 2.21
N THR A 71 -7.84 -2.97 1.29
CA THR A 71 -8.00 -2.45 -0.08
C THR A 71 -9.31 -1.69 -0.20
N ALA A 72 -9.30 -0.52 -0.80
CA ALA A 72 -10.51 0.25 -1.10
C ALA A 72 -11.33 -0.37 -2.25
N THR A 73 -12.49 0.24 -2.53
CA THR A 73 -13.28 -0.07 -3.71
C THR A 73 -12.54 0.33 -4.99
N HIS A 74 -12.95 -0.25 -6.12
CA HIS A 74 -12.46 0.15 -7.43
C HIS A 74 -12.72 1.62 -7.73
N ASP A 75 -13.93 2.11 -7.44
CA ASP A 75 -14.30 3.52 -7.67
C ASP A 75 -13.42 4.48 -6.86
N ALA A 76 -13.14 4.16 -5.60
CA ALA A 76 -12.23 4.97 -4.77
C ALA A 76 -10.79 4.94 -5.30
N CYS A 77 -10.36 3.82 -5.87
CA CYS A 77 -9.05 3.71 -6.50
C CYS A 77 -8.97 4.60 -7.75
N LEU A 78 -9.95 4.51 -8.66
CA LEU A 78 -10.00 5.31 -9.88
C LEU A 78 -10.11 6.80 -9.57
N ALA A 79 -10.98 7.19 -8.64
CA ALA A 79 -11.13 8.57 -8.21
C ALA A 79 -9.80 9.15 -7.70
N LEU A 80 -9.07 8.40 -6.88
CA LEU A 80 -7.76 8.84 -6.41
C LEU A 80 -6.71 8.88 -7.54
N MET A 81 -6.75 7.96 -8.50
CA MET A 81 -5.84 7.99 -9.66
C MET A 81 -6.06 9.25 -10.51
N VAL A 82 -7.30 9.69 -10.69
CA VAL A 82 -7.63 10.95 -11.38
C VAL A 82 -7.22 12.15 -10.53
N GLU A 83 -7.59 12.19 -9.25
CA GLU A 83 -7.24 13.27 -8.30
C GLU A 83 -5.72 13.50 -8.23
N ALA A 84 -4.94 12.41 -8.21
CA ALA A 84 -3.49 12.45 -8.14
C ALA A 84 -2.81 12.72 -9.50
N GLY A 85 -3.58 12.84 -10.60
CA GLY A 85 -3.05 13.04 -11.94
C GLY A 85 -2.28 11.84 -12.51
N LEU A 86 -2.54 10.62 -12.01
CA LEU A 86 -1.94 9.39 -12.54
C LEU A 86 -2.59 8.98 -13.87
N ILE A 87 -3.87 9.30 -14.03
CA ILE A 87 -4.64 9.09 -15.25
C ILE A 87 -5.50 10.31 -15.51
N ASP A 88 -5.78 10.59 -16.78
CA ASP A 88 -6.75 11.60 -17.18
C ASP A 88 -8.17 11.00 -17.12
N GLU A 89 -9.18 11.80 -16.80
CA GLU A 89 -10.59 11.39 -16.79
C GLU A 89 -11.03 10.87 -18.17
N ALA A 90 -10.47 11.42 -19.27
CA ALA A 90 -10.73 10.95 -20.62
C ALA A 90 -10.35 9.47 -20.82
N VAL A 91 -9.33 8.96 -20.10
CA VAL A 91 -8.91 7.55 -20.17
C VAL A 91 -10.02 6.63 -19.67
N LEU A 92 -10.83 7.06 -18.70
CA LEU A 92 -11.92 6.25 -18.15
C LEU A 92 -13.06 6.01 -19.15
N THR A 93 -13.13 6.81 -20.21
CA THR A 93 -14.13 6.66 -21.29
C THR A 93 -13.71 5.64 -22.35
N LEU A 94 -12.43 5.23 -22.36
CA LEU A 94 -11.93 4.27 -23.33
C LEU A 94 -12.47 2.86 -23.02
N PRO A 95 -12.94 2.12 -24.04
CA PRO A 95 -13.43 0.75 -23.85
C PRO A 95 -12.37 -0.14 -23.19
N GLY A 96 -12.72 -0.79 -22.07
CA GLY A 96 -11.85 -1.74 -21.36
C GLY A 96 -10.73 -1.09 -20.52
N ALA A 97 -10.57 0.24 -20.53
CA ALA A 97 -9.50 0.89 -19.77
C ALA A 97 -9.67 0.70 -18.25
N GLN A 98 -10.90 0.81 -17.74
CA GLN A 98 -11.17 0.59 -16.32
C GLN A 98 -10.80 -0.82 -15.88
N GLU A 99 -11.19 -1.84 -16.65
CA GLU A 99 -10.87 -3.24 -16.35
C GLU A 99 -9.36 -3.49 -16.36
N ALA A 100 -8.63 -2.89 -17.32
CA ALA A 100 -7.18 -3.00 -17.38
C ALA A 100 -6.50 -2.35 -16.17
N LEU A 101 -6.90 -1.13 -15.81
CA LEU A 101 -6.35 -0.38 -14.66
C LEU A 101 -6.64 -1.10 -13.34
N LEU A 102 -7.88 -1.55 -13.16
CA LEU A 102 -8.34 -2.31 -12.00
C LEU A 102 -7.88 -3.77 -12.03
N GLY A 103 -7.36 -4.28 -13.14
CA GLY A 103 -6.68 -5.57 -13.20
C GLY A 103 -5.25 -5.51 -12.69
N ALA A 104 -4.63 -4.33 -12.81
CA ALA A 104 -3.21 -4.10 -12.55
C ALA A 104 -2.92 -3.44 -11.20
N THR A 105 -3.84 -2.63 -10.65
CA THR A 105 -3.56 -1.79 -9.46
C THR A 105 -4.63 -1.86 -8.39
N ARG A 106 -4.25 -1.57 -7.15
CA ARG A 106 -5.13 -1.50 -5.97
C ARG A 106 -4.80 -0.26 -5.15
N LEU A 107 -5.82 0.33 -4.54
CA LEU A 107 -5.67 1.32 -3.49
C LEU A 107 -5.65 0.62 -2.13
N TYR A 108 -4.48 0.60 -1.50
CA TYR A 108 -4.29 0.16 -0.12
C TYR A 108 -4.46 1.35 0.83
N THR A 109 -5.25 1.16 1.89
CA THR A 109 -5.50 2.18 2.91
C THR A 109 -5.21 1.66 4.29
N ALA A 110 -4.68 2.49 5.18
CA ALA A 110 -4.58 2.20 6.60
C ALA A 110 -5.02 3.42 7.41
N GLN A 111 -5.92 3.20 8.36
CA GLN A 111 -6.39 4.28 9.22
C GLN A 111 -5.38 4.56 10.33
N THR A 112 -5.08 5.85 10.53
CA THR A 112 -4.27 6.34 11.65
C THR A 112 -5.07 7.40 12.43
N PRO A 113 -4.67 7.74 13.66
CA PRO A 113 -5.39 8.75 14.45
C PRO A 113 -5.51 10.13 13.80
N HIS A 114 -4.61 10.49 12.89
CA HIS A 114 -4.52 11.85 12.34
C HIS A 114 -4.86 11.95 10.85
N ARG A 115 -4.65 10.86 10.09
CA ARG A 115 -4.87 10.83 8.64
C ARG A 115 -4.91 9.40 8.11
N THR A 116 -5.58 9.20 6.98
CA THR A 116 -5.53 7.91 6.27
C THR A 116 -4.23 7.80 5.47
N VAL A 117 -3.53 6.68 5.60
CA VAL A 117 -2.46 6.28 4.68
C VAL A 117 -3.10 5.78 3.40
N ARG A 118 -2.65 6.25 2.24
CA ARG A 118 -3.16 5.87 0.92
C ARG A 118 -2.00 5.47 0.01
N ILE A 119 -2.07 4.28 -0.58
CA ILE A 119 -1.02 3.75 -1.46
C ILE A 119 -1.68 3.12 -2.68
N ILE A 120 -1.34 3.57 -3.89
CA ILE A 120 -1.72 2.88 -5.13
C ILE A 120 -0.54 2.03 -5.55
N ALA A 121 -0.75 0.71 -5.60
CA ALA A 121 0.28 -0.27 -5.93
C ALA A 121 -0.30 -1.44 -6.71
N GLY A 122 0.53 -2.12 -7.52
CA GLY A 122 0.14 -3.33 -8.23
C GLY A 122 0.10 -4.58 -7.37
N GLY A 123 0.83 -4.57 -6.26
CA GLY A 123 0.80 -5.64 -5.29
C GLY A 123 1.34 -5.24 -3.92
N ALA A 124 1.02 -6.08 -2.95
CA ALA A 124 1.52 -5.95 -1.59
C ALA A 124 1.82 -7.34 -0.99
N GLN A 125 2.89 -7.44 -0.21
CA GLN A 125 3.26 -8.66 0.49
C GLN A 125 3.93 -8.40 1.83
N LEU A 126 3.76 -9.33 2.76
CA LEU A 126 4.48 -9.35 4.04
C LEU A 126 5.79 -10.14 3.87
N LEU A 127 6.89 -9.58 4.36
CA LEU A 127 8.21 -10.17 4.36
C LEU A 127 8.70 -10.37 5.79
N GLN A 128 9.24 -11.55 6.11
CA GLN A 128 9.85 -11.79 7.42
C GLN A 128 11.19 -11.05 7.57
N GLN A 129 11.93 -10.91 6.47
CA GLN A 129 13.24 -10.26 6.42
C GLN A 129 13.37 -9.45 5.13
N LEU A 130 14.22 -8.41 5.17
CA LEU A 130 14.61 -7.70 3.96
C LEU A 130 15.65 -8.50 3.19
N PRO A 131 15.69 -8.35 1.86
CA PRO A 131 16.85 -8.77 1.07
C PRO A 131 18.14 -8.18 1.66
N PRO A 132 19.26 -8.93 1.70
CA PRO A 132 20.52 -8.47 2.31
C PRO A 132 21.04 -7.15 1.75
N GLU A 133 20.78 -6.90 0.46
CA GLU A 133 21.17 -5.67 -0.26
C GLU A 133 20.43 -4.42 0.22
N LEU A 134 19.35 -4.58 1.00
CA LEU A 134 18.46 -3.52 1.46
C LEU A 134 18.38 -3.42 3.00
N ALA A 135 19.13 -4.26 3.71
CA ALA A 135 19.07 -4.44 5.16
C ALA A 135 19.65 -3.26 5.94
#